data_AF-A0A0R1KI33-F1
#
_entry.id   AF-A0A0R1KI33-F1
#
_cell.length_a   1.000
_cell.length_b   1.000
_cell.length_c   1.000
_cell.angle_alpha   90.00
_cell.angle_beta   90.00
_cell.angle_gamma   90.00
#
_symmetry.space_group_name_H-M   'P 1'
#
loop_
_entity.id
_entity.type
_entity.pdbx_description
1 polymer ?
#
loop_
_entity_poly.entity_id
_entity_poly.type
_entity_poly.pdbx_seq_one_letter_code
_entity_poly.pdbx_strand_id
1 'polypeptide(L)'
;MKVVSIRKEALSMAAVVDKRSLLDEKMSDVYDWSDSDLPVRDALWDHFMEASNHNTDKTEAEVKPYNDMSNDELKGKVEAVLKA
;
A
#
# COMPACT_ATOMS: atom_id res chain seq x y z
N MET A 1 17.66 36.78 10.43
CA MET A 1 17.29 35.36 10.66
C MET A 1 16.02 34.99 9.89
N LYS A 2 16.11 34.30 8.75
CA LYS A 2 15.03 33.50 8.14
C LYS A 2 15.70 32.44 7.25
N VAL A 3 16.35 31.46 7.89
CA VAL A 3 17.05 30.35 7.19
C VAL A 3 16.32 29.01 7.42
N VAL A 4 15.17 29.01 8.10
CA VAL A 4 14.50 27.77 8.52
C VAL A 4 13.46 27.26 7.51
N SER A 5 13.01 28.08 6.55
CA SER A 5 11.88 27.69 5.68
C SER A 5 12.22 26.82 4.47
N ILE A 6 13.50 26.58 4.16
CA ILE A 6 13.90 25.89 2.91
C ILE A 6 14.04 24.36 3.11
N ARG A 7 14.09 23.86 4.35
CA ARG A 7 14.36 22.42 4.59
C ARG A 7 13.13 21.51 4.62
N LYS A 8 11.90 22.03 4.50
CA LYS A 8 10.70 21.19 4.55
C LYS A 8 10.25 20.66 3.18
N GLU A 9 10.70 21.26 2.08
CA GLU A 9 10.33 20.84 0.72
C GLU A 9 11.36 19.90 0.06
N ALA A 10 12.60 19.85 0.55
CA ALA A 10 13.67 19.06 -0.06
C ALA A 10 13.62 17.55 0.29
N LEU A 11 12.84 17.12 1.29
CA LEU A 11 12.72 15.70 1.63
C LEU A 11 11.75 14.92 0.71
N SER A 12 10.97 15.59 -0.12
CA SER A 12 9.89 14.94 -0.89
C SER A 12 10.30 14.47 -2.30
N MET A 13 11.41 14.95 -2.86
CA MET A 13 11.82 14.59 -4.24
C MET A 13 12.79 13.39 -4.33
N ALA A 14 13.32 12.90 -3.21
CA ALA A 14 14.27 11.78 -3.21
C ALA A 14 13.62 10.39 -3.15
N ALA A 15 12.30 10.29 -2.93
CA ALA A 15 11.56 9.02 -2.90
C ALA A 15 10.88 8.68 -4.26
N VAL A 16 11.22 9.39 -5.33
CA VAL A 16 10.59 9.21 -6.65
C VAL A 16 11.22 8.06 -7.46
N VAL A 17 12.35 7.51 -7.02
CA VAL A 17 13.14 6.51 -7.76
C VAL A 17 13.40 5.31 -6.87
N ASP A 18 12.38 4.47 -6.71
CA ASP A 18 12.45 2.99 -6.72
C ASP A 18 11.02 2.44 -6.53
N LYS A 19 10.11 2.75 -7.47
CA LYS A 19 8.69 2.35 -7.37
C LYS A 19 8.47 0.92 -7.88
N ARG A 20 9.21 -0.05 -7.35
CA ARG A 20 8.58 -1.37 -7.16
C ARG A 20 7.76 -1.22 -5.90
N SER A 21 6.55 -0.66 -6.04
CA SER A 21 5.64 -0.52 -4.91
C SER A 21 5.42 -1.90 -4.34
N LEU A 22 5.45 -2.06 -3.02
CA LEU A 22 5.19 -3.35 -2.37
C LEU A 22 3.83 -3.94 -2.81
N LEU A 23 2.92 -3.05 -3.19
CA LEU A 23 1.63 -3.33 -3.80
C LEU A 23 1.70 -4.12 -5.12
N ASP A 24 2.78 -3.99 -5.89
CA ASP A 24 3.02 -4.67 -7.17
C ASP A 24 3.83 -5.98 -7.01
N GLU A 25 4.32 -6.28 -5.80
CA GLU A 25 4.99 -7.55 -5.51
C GLU A 25 3.96 -8.65 -5.26
N LYS A 26 4.32 -9.91 -5.53
CA LYS A 26 3.46 -11.06 -5.22
C LYS A 26 3.35 -11.25 -3.72
N MET A 27 2.16 -11.55 -3.23
CA MET A 27 1.94 -11.83 -1.81
C MET A 27 2.89 -12.91 -1.27
N SER A 28 3.10 -14.00 -2.03
CA SER A 28 4.06 -15.06 -1.66
C SER A 28 5.52 -14.62 -1.58
N ASP A 29 5.90 -13.56 -2.29
CA ASP A 29 7.27 -13.05 -2.28
C ASP A 29 7.52 -12.10 -1.09
N VAL A 30 6.45 -11.50 -0.54
CA VAL A 30 6.56 -10.51 0.54
C VAL A 30 6.09 -11.01 1.91
N TYR A 31 5.19 -11.99 1.92
CA TYR A 31 4.54 -12.51 3.12
C TYR A 31 4.70 -14.04 3.19
N ASP A 32 5.48 -14.52 4.15
CA ASP A 32 5.77 -15.96 4.32
C ASP A 32 4.53 -16.81 4.65
N TRP A 33 3.41 -16.18 5.01
CA TRP A 33 2.15 -16.86 5.35
C TRP A 33 1.17 -16.95 4.18
N SER A 34 1.47 -16.30 3.04
CA SER A 34 0.61 -16.32 1.86
C SER A 34 1.25 -17.15 0.76
N ASP A 35 0.51 -18.09 0.19
CA ASP A 35 0.90 -18.81 -1.04
C ASP A 35 0.30 -18.16 -2.30
N SER A 36 -0.24 -16.95 -2.20
CA SER A 36 -0.90 -16.29 -3.31
C SER A 36 0.10 -15.69 -4.29
N ASP A 37 -0.02 -16.09 -5.57
CA ASP A 37 0.69 -15.48 -6.70
C ASP A 37 0.13 -14.09 -7.07
N LEU A 38 -0.97 -13.66 -6.44
CA LEU A 38 -1.56 -12.35 -6.71
C LEU A 38 -0.68 -11.23 -6.15
N PRO A 39 -0.61 -10.08 -6.84
CA PRO A 39 -0.02 -8.88 -6.30
C PRO A 39 -0.72 -8.46 -5.00
N VAL A 40 0.03 -7.86 -4.08
CA VAL A 40 -0.51 -7.36 -2.79
C VAL A 40 -1.69 -6.40 -3.01
N ARG A 41 -1.64 -5.54 -4.04
CA ARG A 41 -2.73 -4.63 -4.40
C ARG A 41 -4.01 -5.38 -4.74
N ASP A 42 -3.90 -6.43 -5.54
CA ASP A 42 -5.06 -7.18 -6.04
C ASP A 42 -5.66 -8.01 -4.91
N ALA A 43 -4.82 -8.62 -4.05
CA ALA A 43 -5.30 -9.33 -2.87
C ALA A 43 -6.04 -8.41 -1.89
N LEU A 44 -5.54 -7.17 -1.71
CA LEU A 44 -6.20 -6.16 -0.89
C LEU A 44 -7.53 -5.71 -1.51
N TRP A 45 -7.53 -5.49 -2.83
CA TRP A 45 -8.74 -5.14 -3.59
C TRP A 45 -9.82 -6.22 -3.46
N ASP A 46 -9.48 -7.49 -3.65
CA ASP A 46 -10.42 -8.61 -3.53
C ASP A 46 -11.03 -8.70 -2.12
N HIS A 47 -10.22 -8.50 -1.07
CA HIS A 47 -10.73 -8.48 0.31
C HIS A 47 -11.78 -7.38 0.51
N PHE A 48 -11.49 -6.16 0.05
CA PHE A 48 -12.43 -5.04 0.17
C PHE A 48 -13.63 -5.19 -0.78
N MET A 49 -13.47 -5.83 -1.94
CA MET A 49 -14.59 -6.19 -2.81
C MET A 49 -15.57 -7.12 -2.10
N GLU A 50 -15.09 -8.17 -1.46
CA GLU A 50 -15.96 -9.09 -0.69
C GLU A 50 -16.62 -8.35 0.49
N ALA A 51 -15.87 -7.53 1.22
CA ALA A 51 -16.39 -6.76 2.35
C ALA A 51 -17.44 -5.69 1.95
N SER A 52 -17.30 -5.11 0.76
CA SER A 52 -18.15 -4.03 0.26
C SER A 52 -19.32 -4.50 -0.60
N ASN A 53 -19.55 -5.82 -0.71
CA ASN A 53 -20.54 -6.43 -1.60
C ASN A 53 -20.31 -6.04 -3.07
N HIS A 54 -19.07 -6.18 -3.52
CA HIS A 54 -18.56 -5.91 -4.87
C HIS A 54 -18.79 -4.48 -5.36
N ASN A 55 -18.81 -3.51 -4.44
CA ASN A 55 -18.97 -2.12 -4.79
C ASN A 55 -17.61 -1.49 -5.10
N THR A 56 -17.34 -1.30 -6.40
CA THR A 56 -16.07 -0.75 -6.89
C THR A 56 -15.76 0.65 -6.35
N ASP A 57 -16.77 1.52 -6.18
CA ASP A 57 -16.57 2.89 -5.69
C ASP A 57 -16.12 2.89 -4.22
N LYS A 58 -16.67 1.97 -3.42
CA LYS A 58 -16.26 1.79 -2.01
C LYS A 58 -14.89 1.16 -1.92
N THR A 59 -14.64 0.09 -2.66
CA THR A 59 -13.33 -0.57 -2.69
C THR A 59 -12.24 0.41 -3.08
N GLU A 60 -12.45 1.21 -4.13
CA GLU A 60 -11.49 2.23 -4.56
C GLU A 60 -11.19 3.23 -3.44
N ALA A 61 -12.23 3.73 -2.76
CA ALA A 61 -12.06 4.64 -1.63
C ALA A 61 -11.27 4.01 -0.46
N GLU A 62 -11.43 2.72 -0.22
CA GLU A 62 -10.73 1.98 0.84
C GLU A 62 -9.28 1.64 0.44
N VAL A 63 -8.99 1.26 -0.81
CA VAL A 63 -7.62 0.93 -1.25
C VAL A 63 -6.78 2.17 -1.54
N LYS A 64 -7.39 3.30 -1.90
CA LYS A 64 -6.69 4.55 -2.24
C LYS A 64 -5.64 4.99 -1.20
N PRO A 65 -5.92 5.01 0.13
CA PRO A 65 -4.91 5.40 1.12
C PRO A 65 -3.69 4.48 1.16
N TYR A 66 -3.79 3.21 0.74
CA TYR A 66 -2.66 2.29 0.72
C TYR A 66 -1.62 2.68 -0.34
N ASN A 67 -2.03 3.34 -1.44
CA ASN A 67 -1.10 3.81 -2.47
C ASN A 67 -0.15 4.91 -1.97
N ASP A 68 -0.55 5.65 -0.94
CA ASP A 68 0.20 6.78 -0.38
C ASP A 68 0.98 6.40 0.91
N MET A 69 0.84 5.16 1.41
CA MET A 69 1.52 4.68 2.62
C MET A 69 2.97 4.25 2.37
N SER A 70 3.79 4.30 3.42
CA SER A 70 5.15 3.74 3.39
C SER A 70 5.10 2.21 3.36
N ASN A 71 6.10 1.56 2.74
CA ASN A 71 6.16 0.09 2.64
C ASN A 71 6.06 -0.63 4.00
N ASP A 72 6.68 -0.09 5.06
CA ASP A 72 6.60 -0.67 6.41
C ASP A 72 5.18 -0.60 6.99
N GLU A 73 4.51 0.54 6.82
CA GLU A 73 3.11 0.73 7.26
C GLU A 73 2.16 -0.17 6.47
N LEU A 74 2.40 -0.28 5.16
CA LEU A 74 1.61 -1.10 4.25
C LEU A 74 1.74 -2.58 4.61
N LYS A 75 2.95 -3.08 4.90
CA LYS A 75 3.14 -4.47 5.34
C LYS A 75 2.27 -4.81 6.54
N GLY A 76 2.37 -4.04 7.61
CA GLY A 76 1.61 -4.29 8.84
C GLY A 76 0.10 -4.18 8.64
N LYS A 77 -0.35 -3.22 7.81
CA LYS A 77 -1.78 -3.06 7.50
C LYS A 77 -2.33 -4.22 6.67
N VAL A 78 -1.62 -4.62 5.63
CA VAL A 78 -2.01 -5.74 4.78
C VAL A 78 -2.05 -7.04 5.59
N GLU A 79 -1.06 -7.31 6.44
CA GLU A 79 -1.13 -8.46 7.35
C GLU A 79 -2.35 -8.39 8.26
N ALA A 80 -2.65 -7.24 8.86
CA ALA A 80 -3.81 -7.11 9.74
C ALA A 80 -5.16 -7.32 9.03
N VAL A 81 -5.24 -7.06 7.72
CA VAL A 81 -6.47 -7.18 6.93
C VAL A 81 -6.60 -8.57 6.30
N LEU A 82 -5.52 -9.11 5.73
CA LEU A 82 -5.53 -10.34 4.95
C LEU A 82 -5.20 -11.60 5.75
N LYS A 83 -4.49 -11.48 6.88
CA LYS A 83 -4.17 -12.60 7.79
C LYS A 83 -5.30 -12.81 8.82
N ALA A 84 -6.54 -12.85 8.32
CA ALA A 84 -7.74 -13.11 9.11
C ALA A 84 -7.83 -14.59 9.55
#